data_AF-A0A087T9W8-F1
#
_entry.id   AF-A0A087T9W8-F1
#
_cell.length_a   1.000
_cell.length_b   1.000
_cell.length_c   1.000
_cell.angle_alpha   90.00
_cell.angle_beta   90.00
_cell.angle_gamma   90.00
#
_symmetry.space_group_name_H-M   'P 1'
#
loop_
_entity.id
_entity.type
_entity.pdbx_description
1 polymer ?
#
loop_
_entity_poly.entity_id
_entity_poly.type
_entity_poly.pdbx_seq_one_letter_code
_entity_poly.pdbx_strand_id
1 'polypeptide(L)'
;MSKIFERNDVLYVCTCGAEHPITKIYFCRHCSKLRCGDCVSHEVDSHYCQNCLEYMPTPEARLKKNKCSNCFDCPSCMHTLSTRATSIQVPNPEDPTKNIPKKVYYLVCGFCRWTSRDVGIPDQTTASGGWQETENPHTKRIAQLMEYYRVLAQRDKLEKEKKKGNQRYAYVHISEKYGISGKVVRRLAGLPSSLNKIEPEVSEQLAIPEATSEVEPLPESYLTEPLNLSKICTLKQRLFQPQFQPSFISELYPQNKFLHIKRSQRCKVCEHNLIKPEYNPSSIRFRIQLAAFYHIPELRIKNISKLYLGKVCRIEMVLINPTPHPSHVNFKPLETQPENLSTVKLPPSELLLAPRDDTAEFDDTNDSQNFKDDPNIVTFRKSNKLGFVFSVIPSAKDVIVSFQMNHEFVNMPVTLPGEKPKPIQIIWLSHIVKINLGTVVGDS
;
A
#
# COMPACT_ATOMS: atom_id res chain seq x y z
N MET A 1 -2.88 16.18 -9.30
CA MET A 1 -4.17 16.90 -9.35
C MET A 1 -4.89 16.93 -8.01
N SER A 2 -4.86 15.87 -7.16
CA SER A 2 -5.53 15.92 -5.85
C SER A 2 -4.98 17.01 -4.91
N LYS A 3 -3.68 17.37 -4.97
CA LYS A 3 -3.09 18.47 -4.17
C LYS A 3 -3.77 19.85 -4.32
N ILE A 4 -4.48 20.11 -5.42
CA ILE A 4 -5.21 21.39 -5.61
C ILE A 4 -6.53 21.38 -4.80
N PHE A 5 -7.10 20.19 -4.58
CA PHE A 5 -8.38 19.98 -3.89
C PHE A 5 -8.22 19.38 -2.48
N GLU A 6 -7.06 18.80 -2.16
CA GLU A 6 -6.65 18.38 -0.82
C GLU A 6 -6.18 19.61 -0.03
N ARG A 7 -7.11 20.52 0.26
CA ARG A 7 -6.87 21.54 1.28
C ARG A 7 -6.83 20.84 2.64
N ASN A 8 -5.64 20.76 3.24
CA ASN A 8 -5.43 20.23 4.60
C ASN A 8 -5.94 21.21 5.68
N ASP A 9 -6.77 22.16 5.30
CA ASP A 9 -7.29 23.20 6.19
C ASP A 9 -8.44 22.67 7.04
N VAL A 10 -9.20 21.67 6.54
CA VAL A 10 -10.29 21.02 7.28
C VAL A 10 -9.95 19.55 7.49
N LEU A 11 -9.77 19.18 8.74
CA LEU A 11 -9.37 17.84 9.16
C LEU A 11 -10.45 17.22 10.04
N TYR A 12 -10.68 15.92 9.83
CA TYR A 12 -11.58 15.11 10.64
C TYR A 12 -10.73 14.21 11.53
N VAL A 13 -11.16 14.07 12.78
CA VAL A 13 -10.45 13.26 13.78
C VAL A 13 -10.94 11.82 13.69
N CYS A 14 -10.01 10.90 13.46
CA CYS A 14 -10.25 9.47 13.54
C CYS A 14 -10.43 9.03 15.00
N THR A 15 -10.99 7.84 15.24
CA THR A 15 -11.12 7.28 16.59
C THR A 15 -9.80 7.04 17.33
N CYS A 16 -8.66 7.04 16.63
CA CYS A 16 -7.34 6.98 17.25
C CYS A 16 -6.77 8.36 17.63
N GLY A 17 -7.49 9.45 17.34
CA GLY A 17 -7.02 10.83 17.55
C GLY A 17 -6.25 11.42 16.37
N ALA A 18 -5.91 10.63 15.34
CA ALA A 18 -5.22 11.15 14.16
C ALA A 18 -6.12 12.07 13.32
N GLU A 19 -5.55 13.17 12.82
CA GLU A 19 -6.24 14.20 12.04
C GLU A 19 -5.92 14.02 10.56
N HIS A 20 -6.95 13.86 9.73
CA HIS A 20 -6.76 13.72 8.29
C HIS A 20 -7.87 14.43 7.51
N PRO A 21 -7.62 14.85 6.26
CA PRO A 21 -8.69 15.35 5.40
C PRO A 21 -9.70 14.24 5.11
N ILE A 22 -10.96 14.61 4.86
CA ILE A 22 -12.05 13.64 4.59
C ILE A 22 -11.74 12.70 3.42
N THR A 23 -10.92 13.14 2.46
CA THR A 23 -10.50 12.36 1.29
C THR A 23 -9.56 11.20 1.61
N LYS A 24 -8.91 11.21 2.79
CA LYS A 24 -7.95 10.18 3.24
C LYS A 24 -8.50 9.29 4.36
N ILE A 25 -9.77 9.47 4.73
CA ILE A 25 -10.42 8.71 5.80
C ILE A 25 -11.48 7.80 5.19
N TYR A 26 -11.69 6.65 5.81
CA TYR A 26 -12.72 5.69 5.48
C TYR A 26 -13.84 5.73 6.51
N PHE A 27 -15.06 5.43 6.08
CA PHE A 27 -16.20 5.29 6.98
C PHE A 27 -16.65 3.84 7.03
N CYS A 28 -16.55 3.21 8.20
CA CYS A 28 -17.00 1.84 8.38
C CYS A 28 -18.51 1.83 8.70
N ARG A 29 -19.35 1.41 7.74
CA ARG A 29 -20.80 1.26 7.94
C ARG A 29 -21.21 0.24 9.01
N HIS A 30 -20.34 -0.73 9.30
CA HIS A 30 -20.62 -1.77 10.31
C HIS A 30 -20.33 -1.28 11.73
N CYS A 31 -19.28 -0.45 11.91
CA CYS A 31 -18.95 0.14 13.22
C CYS A 31 -19.56 1.52 13.43
N SER A 32 -20.10 2.14 12.39
CA SER A 32 -20.53 3.54 12.35
C SER A 32 -19.43 4.51 12.84
N LYS A 33 -18.17 4.24 12.47
CA LYS A 33 -16.99 4.98 12.94
C LYS A 33 -16.02 5.28 11.80
N LEU A 34 -15.35 6.43 11.91
CA LEU A 34 -14.26 6.83 11.02
C LEU A 34 -12.99 6.00 11.26
N ARG A 35 -12.26 5.71 10.18
CA ARG A 35 -10.99 4.96 10.17
C ARG A 35 -9.99 5.65 9.26
N CYS A 36 -8.86 6.08 9.80
CA CYS A 36 -7.73 6.56 9.00
C CYS A 36 -6.93 5.40 8.39
N GLY A 37 -5.94 5.72 7.57
CA GLY A 37 -4.99 4.76 6.99
C GLY A 37 -4.34 3.83 8.03
N ASP A 38 -4.04 4.34 9.22
CA ASP A 38 -3.39 3.53 10.27
C ASP A 38 -4.38 2.65 11.05
N CYS A 39 -5.67 3.02 11.08
CA CYS A 39 -6.73 2.23 11.71
C CYS A 39 -7.30 1.13 10.81
N VAL A 40 -6.79 0.99 9.58
CA VAL A 40 -7.17 -0.08 8.65
C VAL A 40 -6.03 -1.08 8.48
N SER A 41 -6.37 -2.35 8.30
CA SER A 41 -5.42 -3.37 7.88
C SER A 41 -5.29 -3.33 6.36
N HIS A 42 -4.05 -3.43 5.89
CA HIS A 42 -3.72 -3.42 4.47
C HIS A 42 -3.46 -4.84 3.99
N GLU A 43 -4.14 -5.24 2.92
CA GLU A 43 -3.99 -6.53 2.28
C GLU A 43 -3.55 -6.36 0.83
N VAL A 44 -2.77 -7.31 0.34
CA VAL A 44 -2.41 -7.38 -1.08
C VAL A 44 -3.52 -8.13 -1.80
N ASP A 45 -4.23 -7.44 -2.68
CA ASP A 45 -5.35 -8.02 -3.43
C ASP A 45 -4.86 -8.63 -4.76
N SER A 46 -4.02 -7.89 -5.49
CA SER A 46 -3.49 -8.34 -6.79
C SER A 46 -2.16 -7.69 -7.14
N HIS A 47 -1.40 -8.36 -8.03
CA HIS A 47 -0.15 -7.86 -8.58
C HIS A 47 -0.36 -7.49 -10.05
N TYR A 48 0.26 -6.41 -10.52
CA TYR A 48 0.19 -6.03 -11.92
C TYR A 48 1.44 -5.29 -12.38
N CYS A 49 1.72 -5.34 -13.68
CA CYS A 49 2.80 -4.53 -14.26
C CYS A 49 2.27 -3.15 -14.65
N GLN A 50 2.94 -2.08 -14.20
CA GLN A 50 2.55 -0.70 -14.56
C GLN A 50 2.75 -0.37 -16.06
N ASN A 51 3.55 -1.15 -16.79
CA ASN A 51 3.83 -0.90 -18.20
C ASN A 51 2.88 -1.66 -19.14
N CYS A 52 2.82 -2.98 -19.05
CA CYS A 52 1.91 -3.77 -19.89
C CYS A 52 0.48 -3.88 -19.34
N LEU A 53 0.22 -3.35 -18.13
CA LEU A 53 -1.08 -3.42 -17.45
C LEU A 53 -1.62 -4.85 -17.31
N GLU A 54 -0.70 -5.82 -17.27
CA GLU A 54 -1.01 -7.23 -17.12
C GLU A 54 -1.17 -7.58 -15.64
N TYR A 55 -2.28 -8.22 -15.31
CA TYR A 55 -2.54 -8.78 -14.00
C TYR A 55 -1.76 -10.09 -13.84
N MET A 56 -1.10 -10.26 -12.68
CA MET A 56 -0.40 -11.49 -12.33
C MET A 56 -0.97 -12.09 -11.03
N PRO A 57 -1.41 -13.36 -11.05
CA PRO A 57 -1.79 -14.08 -9.84
C PRO A 57 -0.65 -14.20 -8.84
N THR A 58 -0.97 -14.23 -7.54
CA THR A 58 0.03 -14.30 -6.45
C THR A 58 1.01 -15.47 -6.54
N PRO A 59 0.61 -16.71 -6.87
CA PRO A 59 1.56 -17.82 -7.00
C PRO A 59 2.60 -17.60 -8.11
N GLU A 60 2.15 -17.04 -9.24
CA GLU A 60 3.01 -16.73 -10.38
C GLU A 60 3.93 -15.55 -10.08
N ALA A 61 3.41 -14.49 -9.46
CA ALA A 61 4.22 -13.36 -9.00
C ALA A 61 5.33 -13.83 -8.05
N ARG A 62 5.01 -14.73 -7.10
CA ARG A 62 6.00 -15.31 -6.19
C ARG A 62 7.07 -16.11 -6.92
N LEU A 63 6.70 -16.94 -7.89
CA LEU A 63 7.65 -17.72 -8.70
C LEU A 63 8.60 -16.80 -9.48
N LYS A 64 8.05 -15.71 -10.05
CA LYS A 64 8.79 -14.69 -10.82
C LYS A 64 9.41 -13.60 -9.95
N LYS A 65 9.54 -13.82 -8.64
CA LYS A 65 10.16 -12.87 -7.68
C LYS A 65 9.56 -11.45 -7.74
N ASN A 66 8.25 -11.34 -7.93
CA ASN A 66 7.48 -10.10 -8.06
C ASN A 66 7.92 -9.21 -9.23
N LYS A 67 8.39 -9.81 -10.33
CA LYS A 67 8.77 -9.10 -11.55
C LYS A 67 7.90 -9.52 -12.75
N CYS A 68 7.72 -8.61 -13.70
CA CYS A 68 7.06 -8.87 -14.97
C CYS A 68 8.00 -9.60 -15.93
N SER A 69 7.54 -10.63 -16.63
CA SER A 69 8.38 -11.38 -17.59
C SER A 69 8.75 -10.60 -18.85
N ASN A 70 7.90 -9.68 -19.28
CA ASN A 70 8.01 -9.04 -20.60
C ASN A 70 8.63 -7.64 -20.53
N CYS A 71 8.47 -6.95 -19.40
CA CYS A 71 8.90 -5.57 -19.23
C CYS A 71 10.23 -5.51 -18.48
N PHE A 72 11.11 -4.62 -18.91
CA PHE A 72 12.42 -4.41 -18.31
C PHE A 72 12.59 -2.95 -17.92
N ASP A 73 13.35 -2.70 -16.87
CA ASP A 73 13.79 -1.36 -16.48
C ASP A 73 15.26 -1.16 -16.90
N CYS A 74 15.53 0.03 -17.43
CA CYS A 74 16.86 0.43 -17.84
C CYS A 74 17.75 0.47 -16.61
N PRO A 75 18.88 -0.24 -16.60
CA PRO A 75 19.66 -0.33 -15.38
C PRO A 75 20.46 0.95 -15.13
N SER A 76 20.61 1.83 -16.14
CA SER A 76 21.26 3.13 -16.00
C SER A 76 20.36 4.20 -15.38
N CYS A 77 19.10 4.34 -15.84
CA CYS A 77 18.19 5.42 -15.40
C CYS A 77 16.87 4.96 -14.78
N MET A 78 16.64 3.64 -14.64
CA MET A 78 15.42 3.03 -14.08
C MET A 78 14.12 3.34 -14.83
N HIS A 79 14.22 3.87 -16.05
CA HIS A 79 13.07 4.05 -16.95
C HIS A 79 12.75 2.74 -17.68
N THR A 80 11.48 2.52 -18.00
CA THR A 80 11.05 1.32 -18.73
C THR A 80 11.74 1.23 -20.10
N LEU A 81 12.28 0.06 -20.43
CA LEU A 81 12.86 -0.24 -21.73
C LEU A 81 11.78 -0.57 -22.76
N SER A 82 12.09 -0.27 -24.02
CA SER A 82 11.26 -0.62 -25.18
C SER A 82 12.02 -1.55 -26.12
N THR A 83 11.32 -2.52 -26.71
CA THR A 83 11.89 -3.40 -27.72
C THR A 83 11.84 -2.73 -29.09
N ARG A 84 12.97 -2.62 -29.79
CA ARG A 84 13.04 -2.13 -31.18
C ARG A 84 13.49 -3.22 -32.13
N ALA A 85 12.92 -3.22 -33.33
CA ALA A 85 13.26 -4.16 -34.40
C ALA A 85 14.27 -3.56 -35.37
N THR A 86 15.21 -4.38 -35.84
CA THR A 86 16.13 -4.09 -36.95
C THR A 86 16.23 -5.31 -37.86
N SER A 87 16.56 -5.14 -39.13
CA SER A 87 16.80 -6.25 -40.05
C SER A 87 18.30 -6.49 -40.23
N ILE A 88 18.74 -7.73 -40.01
CA ILE A 88 20.09 -8.19 -40.36
C ILE A 88 20.02 -9.11 -41.57
N GLN A 89 21.04 -9.09 -42.41
CA GLN A 89 21.15 -10.00 -43.56
C GLN A 89 21.78 -11.31 -43.08
N VAL A 90 21.08 -12.43 -43.29
CA VAL A 90 21.56 -13.76 -42.89
C VAL A 90 21.56 -14.67 -44.14
N PRO A 91 22.60 -15.51 -44.34
CA PRO A 91 22.63 -16.46 -45.45
C PRO A 91 21.39 -17.36 -45.44
N ASN A 92 20.80 -17.59 -46.61
CA ASN A 92 19.63 -18.46 -46.77
C ASN A 92 20.02 -19.91 -46.41
N PRO A 93 19.28 -20.58 -45.51
CA PRO A 93 19.52 -22.00 -45.19
C PRO A 93 19.45 -22.95 -46.40
N GLU A 94 18.75 -22.58 -47.48
CA GLU A 94 18.64 -23.40 -48.71
C GLU A 94 19.68 -23.05 -49.79
N ASP A 95 20.22 -21.82 -49.78
CA ASP A 95 21.17 -21.33 -50.80
C ASP A 95 22.15 -20.33 -50.17
N PRO A 96 23.35 -20.77 -49.74
CA PRO A 96 24.32 -19.92 -49.04
C PRO A 96 24.79 -18.68 -49.82
N THR A 97 24.51 -18.62 -51.12
CA THR A 97 24.86 -17.47 -51.97
C THR A 97 23.86 -16.31 -51.88
N LYS A 98 22.66 -16.54 -51.32
CA LYS A 98 21.61 -15.52 -51.17
C LYS A 98 21.44 -15.12 -49.72
N ASN A 99 21.48 -13.82 -49.44
CA ASN A 99 21.17 -13.26 -48.12
C ASN A 99 19.69 -12.91 -48.04
N ILE A 100 19.04 -13.30 -46.94
CA ILE A 100 17.65 -12.98 -46.64
C ILE A 100 17.61 -12.04 -45.43
N PRO A 101 16.77 -10.99 -45.45
CA PRO A 101 16.59 -10.12 -44.30
C PRO A 101 15.85 -10.85 -43.16
N LYS A 102 16.54 -11.03 -42.03
CA LYS A 102 15.99 -11.57 -40.79
C LYS A 102 15.71 -10.44 -39.80
N LYS A 103 14.48 -10.37 -39.28
CA LYS A 103 14.09 -9.42 -38.23
C LYS A 103 14.69 -9.86 -36.90
N VAL A 104 15.35 -8.93 -36.20
CA VAL A 104 15.92 -9.11 -34.87
C VAL A 104 15.56 -7.93 -33.97
N TYR A 105 15.64 -8.13 -32.67
CA TYR A 105 15.14 -7.21 -31.66
C TYR A 105 16.22 -6.88 -30.62
N TYR A 106 16.30 -5.60 -30.23
CA TYR A 106 17.17 -5.10 -29.16
C TYR A 106 16.40 -4.20 -28.20
N LEU A 107 16.87 -4.07 -26.96
CA LEU A 107 16.25 -3.20 -25.96
C LEU A 107 16.86 -1.80 -26.01
N VAL A 108 16.04 -0.77 -25.89
CA VAL A 108 16.49 0.62 -25.84
C VAL A 108 15.72 1.44 -24.81
N CYS A 109 16.42 2.36 -24.16
CA CYS A 109 15.83 3.36 -23.30
C CYS A 109 15.50 4.65 -24.07
N GLY A 110 14.25 5.11 -23.96
CA GLY A 110 13.83 6.39 -24.55
C GLY A 110 14.46 7.63 -23.89
N PHE A 111 14.86 7.52 -22.63
CA PHE A 111 15.38 8.63 -21.83
C PHE A 111 16.90 8.81 -21.97
N CYS A 112 17.69 7.82 -21.57
CA CYS A 112 19.16 7.92 -21.58
C CYS A 112 19.83 7.31 -22.81
N ARG A 113 19.06 6.80 -23.78
CA ARG A 113 19.56 6.16 -25.02
C ARG A 113 20.40 4.90 -24.83
N TRP A 114 20.49 4.36 -23.62
CA TRP A 114 21.11 3.05 -23.36
C TRP A 114 20.48 1.96 -24.24
N THR A 115 21.33 1.09 -24.78
CA THR A 115 20.90 -0.07 -25.58
C THR A 115 21.43 -1.38 -24.99
N SER A 116 20.74 -2.49 -25.26
CA SER A 116 21.24 -3.82 -24.88
C SER A 116 22.57 -4.18 -25.56
N ARG A 117 22.88 -3.53 -26.68
CA ARG A 117 24.14 -3.71 -27.41
C ARG A 117 25.33 -3.08 -26.69
N ASP A 118 25.11 -2.05 -25.88
CA ASP A 118 26.15 -1.35 -25.11
C ASP A 118 26.85 -2.30 -24.10
N VAL A 119 26.12 -3.32 -23.64
CA VAL A 119 26.58 -4.35 -22.69
C VAL A 119 26.76 -5.72 -23.35
N GLY A 120 26.76 -5.77 -24.68
CA GLY A 120 27.03 -7.00 -25.44
C GLY A 120 25.93 -8.07 -25.40
N ILE A 121 24.68 -7.73 -25.04
CA ILE A 121 23.57 -8.69 -25.11
C ILE A 121 23.19 -8.87 -26.59
N PRO A 122 23.17 -10.12 -27.11
CA PRO A 122 22.86 -10.38 -28.51
C PRO A 122 21.39 -10.08 -28.82
N ASP A 123 21.16 -9.56 -30.02
CA ASP A 123 19.81 -9.30 -30.53
C ASP A 123 19.01 -10.61 -30.61
N GLN A 124 17.74 -10.56 -30.19
CA GLN A 124 16.85 -11.72 -30.13
C GLN A 124 16.03 -11.85 -31.42
N THR A 125 15.70 -13.07 -31.82
CA THR A 125 14.83 -13.31 -32.99
C THR A 125 13.34 -13.10 -32.68
N THR A 126 12.98 -13.14 -31.40
CA THR A 126 11.60 -13.00 -30.92
C THR A 126 11.49 -11.72 -30.10
N ALA A 127 10.43 -10.94 -30.33
CA ALA A 127 10.21 -9.67 -29.64
C ALA A 127 10.00 -9.84 -28.11
N SER A 128 9.31 -10.91 -27.72
CA SER A 128 8.97 -11.25 -26.34
C SER A 128 9.39 -12.69 -26.03
N GLY A 129 10.09 -12.91 -24.92
CA GLY A 129 10.41 -14.26 -24.43
C GLY A 129 11.79 -14.84 -24.77
N GLY A 130 12.72 -14.06 -25.32
CA GLY A 130 14.13 -14.47 -25.52
C GLY A 130 15.14 -13.83 -24.56
N TRP A 131 14.70 -12.86 -23.76
CA TRP A 131 15.55 -12.09 -22.85
C TRP A 131 15.75 -12.87 -21.55
N GLN A 132 16.89 -13.57 -21.42
CA GLN A 132 17.21 -14.31 -20.21
C GLN A 132 17.82 -13.39 -19.14
N GLU A 133 17.40 -13.57 -17.88
CA GLU A 133 18.07 -12.94 -16.74
C GLU A 133 19.38 -13.67 -16.42
N THR A 134 20.39 -12.94 -16.00
CA THR A 134 21.64 -13.50 -15.46
C THR A 134 21.37 -14.22 -14.14
N GLU A 135 21.71 -15.51 -14.06
CA GLU A 135 21.61 -16.28 -12.82
C GLU A 135 22.72 -15.92 -11.84
N ASN A 136 22.41 -15.92 -10.54
CA ASN A 136 23.41 -15.67 -9.51
C ASN A 136 24.47 -16.80 -9.53
N PRO A 137 25.79 -16.48 -9.57
CA PRO A 137 26.85 -17.48 -9.65
C PRO A 137 26.84 -18.45 -8.47
N HIS A 138 26.38 -17.99 -7.31
CA HIS A 138 26.36 -18.76 -6.07
C HIS A 138 25.05 -19.54 -5.84
N THR A 139 24.12 -19.57 -6.80
CA THR A 139 22.81 -20.23 -6.65
C THR A 139 22.92 -21.69 -6.21
N LYS A 140 23.82 -22.47 -6.83
CA LYS A 140 24.06 -23.88 -6.49
C LYS A 140 24.54 -24.05 -5.05
N ARG A 141 25.47 -23.20 -4.61
CA ARG A 141 26.01 -23.22 -3.25
C ARG A 141 24.95 -22.87 -2.21
N ILE A 142 24.11 -21.88 -2.50
CA ILE A 142 23.00 -21.50 -1.62
C ILE A 142 22.03 -22.68 -1.45
N ALA A 143 21.70 -23.39 -2.55
CA ALA A 143 20.82 -24.55 -2.48
C ALA A 143 21.41 -25.68 -1.63
N GLN A 144 22.71 -25.98 -1.78
CA GLN A 144 23.41 -26.97 -0.95
C GLN A 144 23.41 -26.60 0.54
N LEU A 145 23.70 -25.34 0.88
CA LEU A 145 23.67 -24.85 2.26
C LEU A 145 22.28 -24.95 2.87
N MET A 146 21.24 -24.58 2.10
CA MET A 146 19.85 -24.66 2.54
C MET A 146 19.44 -26.09 2.88
N GLU A 147 19.82 -27.07 2.05
CA GLU A 147 19.51 -28.48 2.30
C GLU A 147 20.27 -29.01 3.51
N TYR A 148 21.57 -28.72 3.62
CA TYR A 148 22.38 -29.11 4.77
C TYR A 148 21.79 -28.60 6.11
N TYR A 149 21.49 -27.30 6.19
CA TYR A 149 20.92 -26.73 7.41
C TYR A 149 19.48 -27.17 7.67
N ARG A 150 18.71 -27.50 6.64
CA ARG A 150 17.36 -28.09 6.78
C ARG A 150 17.44 -29.44 7.48
N VAL A 151 18.35 -30.32 7.07
CA VAL A 151 18.56 -31.64 7.69
C VAL A 151 19.05 -31.47 9.13
N LEU A 152 20.00 -30.58 9.37
CA LEU A 152 20.51 -30.29 10.72
C LEU A 152 19.41 -29.76 11.66
N ALA A 153 18.58 -28.84 11.18
CA ALA A 153 17.45 -28.31 11.95
C ALA A 153 16.40 -29.40 12.24
N GLN A 154 16.15 -30.32 11.30
CA GLN A 154 15.26 -31.46 11.52
C GLN A 154 15.79 -32.40 12.60
N ARG A 155 17.11 -32.64 12.64
CA ARG A 155 17.77 -33.43 13.69
C ARG A 155 17.64 -32.76 15.06
N ASP A 156 17.96 -31.47 15.15
CA ASP A 156 17.84 -30.70 16.40
C ASP A 156 16.38 -30.67 16.90
N LYS A 157 15.40 -30.54 16.00
CA LYS A 157 13.98 -30.64 16.34
C LYS A 157 13.63 -32.00 16.94
N LEU A 158 14.06 -33.09 16.31
CA LEU A 158 13.82 -34.45 16.83
C LEU A 158 14.50 -34.69 18.18
N GLU A 159 15.71 -34.15 18.40
CA GLU A 159 16.41 -34.25 19.68
C GLU A 159 15.69 -33.44 20.77
N LYS A 160 15.25 -32.21 20.47
CA LYS A 160 14.44 -31.39 21.38
C LYS A 160 13.12 -32.06 21.73
N GLU A 161 12.45 -32.69 20.78
CA GLU A 161 11.23 -33.48 21.01
C GLU A 161 11.50 -34.71 21.90
N LYS A 162 12.61 -35.43 21.67
CA LYS A 162 13.04 -36.53 22.55
C LYS A 162 13.34 -36.05 23.97
N LYS A 163 14.06 -34.93 24.14
CA LYS A 163 14.35 -34.34 25.46
C LYS A 163 13.08 -33.88 26.18
N LYS A 164 12.13 -33.24 25.47
CA LYS A 164 10.81 -32.87 26.01
C LYS A 164 9.96 -34.10 26.36
N GLY A 165 10.04 -35.17 25.57
CA GLY A 165 9.43 -36.46 25.86
C GLY A 165 9.99 -37.05 27.16
N ASN A 166 11.31 -37.14 27.28
CA ASN A 166 11.97 -37.67 28.49
C ASN A 166 11.68 -36.83 29.74
N GLN A 167 11.55 -35.50 29.64
CA GLN A 167 11.10 -34.65 30.76
C GLN A 167 9.64 -34.89 31.15
N ARG A 168 8.76 -35.26 30.20
CA ARG A 168 7.37 -35.67 30.50
C ARG A 168 7.28 -37.08 31.09
N TYR A 169 8.28 -37.92 30.87
CA TYR A 169 8.40 -39.24 31.48
C TYR A 169 9.31 -39.22 32.72
N ALA A 170 8.95 -38.45 33.74
CA ALA A 170 9.49 -38.62 35.10
C ALA A 170 9.20 -40.03 35.69
N TYR A 171 8.43 -40.85 34.98
CA TYR A 171 8.09 -42.23 35.36
C TYR A 171 9.19 -43.26 35.10
N VAL A 172 10.29 -42.91 34.40
CA VAL A 172 11.37 -43.89 34.12
C VAL A 172 12.18 -44.23 35.38
N HIS A 173 12.13 -43.40 36.44
CA HIS A 173 12.70 -43.75 37.76
C HIS A 173 11.97 -44.88 38.49
N ILE A 174 10.81 -45.36 38.00
CA ILE A 174 10.12 -46.52 38.57
C ILE A 174 10.72 -47.85 38.08
N SER A 175 11.38 -47.87 36.91
CA SER A 175 12.04 -49.08 36.40
C SER A 175 13.24 -49.50 37.27
N GLU A 176 14.02 -48.52 37.74
CA GLU A 176 15.18 -48.77 38.63
C GLU A 176 14.77 -49.22 40.04
N LYS A 177 13.61 -48.77 40.55
CA LYS A 177 13.18 -49.09 41.93
C LYS A 177 12.45 -50.44 42.07
N TYR A 178 11.90 -50.97 40.98
CA TYR A 178 11.10 -52.22 41.00
C TYR A 178 11.59 -53.32 40.05
N GLY A 179 12.73 -53.14 39.37
CA GLY A 179 13.36 -54.19 38.56
C GLY A 179 12.56 -54.60 37.31
N ILE A 180 11.55 -53.82 36.92
CA ILE A 180 10.70 -54.14 35.77
C ILE A 180 11.40 -53.68 34.49
N SER A 181 11.54 -54.60 33.52
CA SER A 181 12.17 -54.36 32.22
C SER A 181 11.55 -53.13 31.53
N GLY A 182 12.38 -52.18 31.11
CA GLY A 182 11.94 -50.94 30.45
C GLY A 182 11.08 -51.13 29.20
N LYS A 183 11.09 -52.34 28.59
CA LYS A 183 10.20 -52.72 27.48
C LYS A 183 8.73 -52.86 27.92
N VAL A 184 8.47 -53.33 29.14
CA VAL A 184 7.11 -53.54 29.69
C VAL A 184 6.50 -52.20 30.13
N VAL A 185 7.30 -51.34 30.75
CA VAL A 185 6.87 -49.98 31.17
C VAL A 185 6.46 -49.11 29.98
N ARG A 186 7.18 -49.19 28.84
CA ARG A 186 6.79 -48.45 27.62
C ARG A 186 5.47 -48.93 27.01
N ARG A 187 5.17 -50.23 27.03
CA ARG A 187 3.88 -50.77 26.56
C ARG A 187 2.72 -50.30 27.42
N LEU A 188 2.87 -50.34 28.74
CA LEU A 188 1.85 -49.88 29.69
C LEU A 188 1.56 -48.37 29.55
N ALA A 189 2.57 -47.57 29.19
CA ALA A 189 2.43 -46.13 28.95
C ALA A 189 1.95 -45.76 27.53
N GLY A 190 1.54 -46.73 26.70
CA GLY A 190 1.02 -46.48 25.35
C GLY A 190 2.06 -45.96 24.34
N LEU A 191 3.36 -46.12 24.61
CA LEU A 191 4.43 -45.68 23.72
C LEU A 191 4.76 -46.77 22.67
N PRO A 192 4.95 -46.39 21.40
CA PRO A 192 5.32 -47.34 20.36
C PRO A 192 6.68 -47.98 20.66
N SER A 193 6.78 -49.28 20.39
CA SER A 193 8.04 -50.03 20.48
C SER A 193 9.03 -49.45 19.46
N SER A 194 10.28 -49.23 19.89
CA SER A 194 11.33 -48.60 19.09
C SER A 194 11.46 -49.30 17.73
N LEU A 195 10.87 -48.71 16.69
CA LEU A 195 11.19 -49.06 15.31
C LEU A 195 12.64 -48.62 15.10
N ASN A 196 13.45 -49.53 14.57
CA ASN A 196 14.79 -49.23 14.08
C ASN A 196 14.68 -48.03 13.15
N LYS A 197 15.01 -46.84 13.66
CA LYS A 197 15.25 -45.68 12.81
C LYS A 197 16.52 -46.01 12.07
N ILE A 198 16.38 -46.34 10.80
CA ILE A 198 17.41 -46.08 9.81
C ILE A 198 17.72 -44.60 10.01
N GLU A 199 18.81 -44.32 10.72
CA GLU A 199 19.38 -42.98 10.69
C GLU A 199 19.68 -42.73 9.21
N PRO A 200 19.12 -41.69 8.59
CA PRO A 200 19.60 -41.31 7.28
C PRO A 200 21.10 -41.05 7.46
N GLU A 201 21.94 -41.89 6.86
CA GLU A 201 23.37 -41.63 6.72
C GLU A 201 23.51 -40.30 6.00
N VAL A 202 23.71 -39.23 6.78
CA VAL A 202 24.13 -37.94 6.24
C VAL A 202 25.64 -38.03 6.10
N SER A 203 26.09 -38.76 5.10
CA SER A 203 27.47 -38.76 4.64
C SER A 203 27.65 -37.69 3.57
N GLU A 204 27.31 -36.43 3.89
CA GLU A 204 27.82 -35.28 3.14
C GLU A 204 28.29 -34.23 4.14
N GLN A 205 29.55 -34.35 4.55
CA GLN A 205 30.26 -33.24 5.16
C GLN A 205 30.30 -32.10 4.13
N LEU A 206 29.47 -31.08 4.35
CA LEU A 206 29.46 -29.89 3.54
C LEU A 206 30.88 -29.29 3.53
N ALA A 207 31.51 -29.22 2.35
CA ALA A 207 32.81 -28.59 2.21
C ALA A 207 32.74 -27.14 2.72
N ILE A 208 33.52 -26.85 3.75
CA ILE A 208 33.66 -25.51 4.32
C ILE A 208 34.51 -24.71 3.33
N PRO A 209 34.14 -23.46 2.99
CA PRO A 209 34.96 -22.63 2.13
C PRO A 209 36.34 -22.45 2.75
N GLU A 210 37.38 -22.66 1.94
CA GLU A 210 38.76 -22.46 2.36
C GLU A 210 39.03 -20.96 2.49
N ALA A 211 39.56 -20.55 3.65
CA ALA A 211 39.96 -19.17 3.86
C ALA A 211 41.29 -18.93 3.16
N THR A 212 41.29 -18.08 2.14
CA THR A 212 42.52 -17.67 1.45
C THR A 212 43.28 -16.67 2.33
N SER A 213 44.58 -16.92 2.57
CA SER A 213 45.43 -16.04 3.39
C SER A 213 45.79 -14.73 2.69
N GLU A 214 45.81 -14.74 1.36
CA GLU A 214 46.08 -13.58 0.52
C GLU A 214 44.87 -13.32 -0.39
N VAL A 215 44.33 -12.12 -0.31
CA VAL A 215 43.25 -11.65 -1.19
C VAL A 215 43.89 -10.96 -2.39
N GLU A 216 43.28 -11.09 -3.57
CA GLU A 216 43.74 -10.41 -4.78
C GLU A 216 43.96 -8.91 -4.50
N PRO A 217 45.18 -8.38 -4.73
CA PRO A 217 45.48 -6.98 -4.48
C PRO A 217 44.76 -6.09 -5.51
N LEU A 218 44.62 -4.80 -5.18
CA LEU A 218 44.07 -3.82 -6.11
C LEU A 218 44.95 -3.77 -7.38
N PRO A 219 44.37 -3.90 -8.59
CA PRO A 219 45.14 -3.83 -9.83
C PRO A 219 45.88 -2.49 -9.97
N GLU A 220 47.13 -2.53 -10.43
CA GLU A 220 47.99 -1.34 -10.60
C GLU A 220 47.41 -0.31 -11.60
N SER A 221 46.50 -0.73 -12.49
CA SER A 221 45.80 0.16 -13.42
C SER A 221 44.97 1.24 -12.70
N TYR A 222 44.46 0.97 -11.48
CA TYR A 222 43.72 1.95 -10.70
C TYR A 222 44.57 3.13 -10.23
N LEU A 223 45.89 2.98 -10.16
CA LEU A 223 46.81 4.02 -9.71
C LEU A 223 47.33 4.87 -10.87
N THR A 224 47.40 4.31 -12.07
CA THR A 224 48.08 4.90 -13.22
C THR A 224 47.12 5.47 -14.27
N GLU A 225 45.92 4.90 -14.42
CA GLU A 225 44.96 5.31 -15.44
C GLU A 225 44.00 6.41 -14.94
N PRO A 226 43.65 7.41 -15.78
CA PRO A 226 42.66 8.42 -15.43
C PRO A 226 41.26 7.82 -15.34
N LEU A 227 40.57 8.12 -14.24
CA LEU A 227 39.23 7.60 -13.97
C LEU A 227 38.17 8.24 -14.87
N ASN A 228 37.47 7.44 -15.67
CA ASN A 228 36.30 7.90 -16.41
C ASN A 228 35.00 7.54 -15.68
N LEU A 229 34.34 8.56 -15.12
CA LEU A 229 33.07 8.43 -14.40
C LEU A 229 31.94 7.86 -15.28
N SER A 230 32.01 8.04 -16.61
CA SER A 230 31.00 7.53 -17.53
C SER A 230 31.09 6.02 -17.76
N LYS A 231 32.12 5.33 -17.23
CA LYS A 231 32.29 3.88 -17.34
C LYS A 231 31.97 3.14 -16.04
N ILE A 232 31.76 3.88 -14.96
CA ILE A 232 31.59 3.34 -13.61
C ILE A 232 30.13 3.47 -13.18
N CYS A 233 29.64 2.45 -12.50
CA CYS A 233 28.28 2.43 -11.97
C CYS A 233 28.16 3.29 -10.72
N THR A 234 27.12 4.13 -10.69
CA THR A 234 26.71 4.85 -9.47
C THR A 234 26.13 3.90 -8.43
N LEU A 235 26.15 4.29 -7.15
CA LEU A 235 25.61 3.48 -6.06
C LEU A 235 24.15 3.05 -6.31
N LYS A 236 23.32 3.94 -6.84
CA LYS A 236 21.90 3.62 -7.15
C LYS A 236 21.78 2.52 -8.21
N GLN A 237 22.63 2.54 -9.24
CA GLN A 237 22.66 1.52 -10.29
C GLN A 237 23.13 0.17 -9.72
N ARG A 238 24.16 0.18 -8.87
CA ARG A 238 24.67 -1.03 -8.18
C ARG A 238 23.63 -1.69 -7.29
N LEU A 239 22.93 -0.88 -6.48
CA LEU A 239 21.88 -1.36 -5.57
C LEU A 239 20.62 -1.82 -6.31
N PHE A 240 20.43 -1.41 -7.57
CA PHE A 240 19.35 -1.93 -8.41
C PHE A 240 19.58 -3.39 -8.81
N GLN A 241 20.84 -3.85 -8.83
CA GLN A 241 21.22 -5.24 -9.09
C GLN A 241 21.96 -5.85 -7.90
N PRO A 242 21.26 -6.10 -6.77
CA PRO A 242 21.90 -6.51 -5.51
C PRO A 242 22.60 -7.88 -5.59
N GLN A 243 22.30 -8.71 -6.59
CA GLN A 243 22.90 -10.04 -6.75
C GLN A 243 24.36 -10.00 -7.23
N PHE A 244 24.73 -8.98 -8.01
CA PHE A 244 26.05 -8.87 -8.65
C PHE A 244 26.78 -7.56 -8.31
N GLN A 245 26.03 -6.48 -8.04
CA GLN A 245 26.55 -5.14 -7.70
C GLN A 245 27.69 -4.65 -8.63
N PRO A 246 27.49 -4.66 -9.97
CA PRO A 246 28.54 -4.44 -10.96
C PRO A 246 29.25 -3.11 -10.76
N SER A 247 30.57 -3.10 -10.84
CA SER A 247 31.36 -1.87 -10.69
C SER A 247 31.41 -1.06 -11.99
N PHE A 248 31.35 -1.74 -13.14
CA PHE A 248 31.43 -1.16 -14.47
C PHE A 248 30.10 -1.18 -15.20
N ILE A 249 29.89 -0.21 -16.09
CA ILE A 249 28.65 -0.10 -16.88
C ILE A 249 28.53 -1.23 -17.91
N SER A 250 29.64 -1.81 -18.36
CA SER A 250 29.64 -2.98 -19.26
C SER A 250 28.97 -4.21 -18.65
N GLU A 251 28.94 -4.30 -17.32
CA GLU A 251 28.36 -5.41 -16.55
C GLU A 251 26.93 -5.11 -16.09
N LEU A 252 26.36 -3.99 -16.56
CA LEU A 252 25.07 -3.49 -16.10
C LEU A 252 23.93 -4.09 -16.94
N TYR A 253 23.42 -5.25 -16.51
CA TYR A 253 22.34 -5.94 -17.21
C TYR A 253 20.95 -5.34 -16.90
N PRO A 254 20.03 -5.32 -17.89
CA PRO A 254 18.65 -4.91 -17.64
C PRO A 254 17.98 -5.86 -16.63
N GLN A 255 17.08 -5.32 -15.80
CA GLN A 255 16.31 -6.12 -14.85
C GLN A 255 14.85 -6.14 -15.25
N ASN A 256 14.17 -7.26 -15.03
CA ASN A 256 12.73 -7.31 -15.19
C ASN A 256 12.05 -6.30 -14.25
N LYS A 257 11.02 -5.63 -14.78
CA LYS A 257 10.29 -4.56 -14.11
C LYS A 257 9.53 -5.09 -12.90
N PHE A 258 9.63 -4.41 -11.77
CA PHE A 258 8.89 -4.78 -10.57
C PHE A 258 7.39 -4.62 -10.75
N LEU A 259 6.64 -5.59 -10.20
CA LEU A 259 5.19 -5.52 -10.15
C LEU A 259 4.72 -4.54 -9.08
N HIS A 260 3.63 -3.86 -9.39
CA HIS A 260 2.89 -3.06 -8.44
C HIS A 260 1.78 -3.89 -7.80
N ILE A 261 1.34 -3.43 -6.64
CA ILE A 261 0.25 -4.08 -5.91
C ILE A 261 -1.01 -3.20 -5.91
N LYS A 262 -2.17 -3.84 -6.02
CA LYS A 262 -3.43 -3.23 -5.62
C LYS A 262 -3.71 -3.60 -4.17
N ARG A 263 -4.04 -2.59 -3.37
CA ARG A 263 -4.27 -2.74 -1.93
C ARG A 263 -5.77 -2.88 -1.68
N SER A 264 -6.14 -3.88 -0.90
CA SER A 264 -7.44 -3.98 -0.24
C SER A 264 -7.28 -3.49 1.20
N GLN A 265 -8.32 -2.89 1.77
CA GLN A 265 -8.29 -2.38 3.14
C GLN A 265 -9.49 -2.88 3.92
N ARG A 266 -9.24 -3.33 5.16
CA ARG A 266 -10.27 -3.77 6.11
C ARG A 266 -10.22 -2.95 7.38
N CYS A 267 -11.36 -2.82 8.03
CA CYS A 267 -11.43 -2.23 9.36
C CYS A 267 -10.71 -3.13 10.37
N LYS A 268 -9.78 -2.60 11.17
CA LYS A 268 -9.10 -3.40 12.23
C LYS A 268 -10.02 -3.90 13.33
N VAL A 269 -11.19 -3.28 13.53
CA VAL A 269 -12.11 -3.60 14.64
C VAL A 269 -13.13 -4.66 14.25
N CYS A 270 -13.71 -4.57 13.05
CA CYS A 270 -14.77 -5.49 12.60
C CYS A 270 -14.38 -6.35 11.40
N GLU A 271 -13.16 -6.20 10.87
CA GLU A 271 -12.60 -6.99 9.76
C GLU A 271 -13.35 -6.90 8.42
N HIS A 272 -14.37 -6.04 8.33
CA HIS A 272 -15.12 -5.80 7.11
C HIS A 272 -14.29 -4.96 6.13
N ASN A 273 -14.46 -5.27 4.84
CA ASN A 273 -13.79 -4.56 3.75
C ASN A 273 -14.30 -3.12 3.66
N LEU A 274 -13.37 -2.17 3.60
CA LEU A 274 -13.63 -0.76 3.37
C LEU A 274 -13.33 -0.38 1.92
N ILE A 275 -12.22 -0.90 1.39
CA ILE A 275 -11.83 -0.71 -0.01
C ILE A 275 -11.47 -2.05 -0.61
N LYS A 276 -12.07 -2.34 -1.75
CA LYS A 276 -11.69 -3.47 -2.60
C LYS A 276 -11.69 -3.04 -4.07
N PRO A 277 -10.51 -2.84 -4.68
CA PRO A 277 -10.43 -2.49 -6.10
C PRO A 277 -10.83 -3.66 -7.00
N GLU A 278 -11.12 -3.38 -8.27
CA GLU A 278 -11.21 -4.43 -9.28
C GLU A 278 -9.83 -4.95 -9.68
N TYR A 279 -9.75 -6.22 -10.09
CA TYR A 279 -8.49 -6.83 -10.52
C TYR A 279 -7.90 -6.19 -11.78
N ASN A 280 -8.73 -5.79 -12.73
CA ASN A 280 -8.28 -5.21 -14.00
C ASN A 280 -7.40 -3.98 -13.75
N PRO A 281 -6.10 -4.00 -14.10
CA PRO A 281 -5.17 -2.90 -13.82
C PRO A 281 -5.57 -1.57 -14.44
N SER A 282 -6.25 -1.59 -15.59
CA SER A 282 -6.73 -0.39 -16.29
C SER A 282 -8.00 0.20 -15.69
N SER A 283 -8.69 -0.53 -14.81
CA SER A 283 -9.94 -0.08 -14.18
C SER A 283 -9.65 0.82 -12.97
N ILE A 284 -10.34 1.97 -12.93
CA ILE A 284 -10.40 2.87 -11.77
C ILE A 284 -11.57 2.52 -10.82
N ARG A 285 -12.35 1.48 -11.15
CA ARG A 285 -13.54 1.10 -10.39
C ARG A 285 -13.17 0.27 -9.17
N PHE A 286 -14.00 0.39 -8.15
CA PHE A 286 -13.92 -0.35 -6.92
C PHE A 286 -15.14 -1.27 -6.80
N ARG A 287 -14.91 -2.50 -6.38
CA ARG A 287 -15.99 -3.42 -5.99
C ARG A 287 -16.63 -2.99 -4.67
N ILE A 288 -15.80 -2.46 -3.77
CA ILE A 288 -16.23 -1.90 -2.48
C ILE A 288 -15.46 -0.59 -2.28
N GLN A 289 -16.18 0.50 -2.01
CA GLN A 289 -15.59 1.82 -1.79
C GLN A 289 -16.34 2.55 -0.67
N LEU A 290 -15.81 2.45 0.55
CA LEU A 290 -16.35 3.10 1.74
C LEU A 290 -15.44 4.26 2.19
N ALA A 291 -15.13 5.17 1.28
CA ALA A 291 -14.44 6.41 1.62
C ALA A 291 -15.40 7.34 2.39
N ALA A 292 -14.89 8.06 3.38
CA ALA A 292 -15.69 8.94 4.24
C ALA A 292 -16.43 10.02 3.44
N PHE A 293 -15.80 10.53 2.39
CA PHE A 293 -16.35 11.56 1.48
C PHE A 293 -17.71 11.16 0.84
N TYR A 294 -18.04 9.88 0.70
CA TYR A 294 -19.32 9.44 0.15
C TYR A 294 -20.45 9.32 1.19
N HIS A 295 -20.13 9.47 2.48
CA HIS A 295 -21.05 9.12 3.56
C HIS A 295 -21.21 10.23 4.60
N ILE A 296 -20.20 11.09 4.76
CA ILE A 296 -20.16 12.11 5.80
C ILE A 296 -20.20 13.49 5.16
N PRO A 297 -21.02 14.43 5.68
CA PRO A 297 -21.06 15.80 5.21
C PRO A 297 -19.67 16.44 5.18
N GLU A 298 -19.30 16.99 4.03
CA GLU A 298 -18.03 17.66 3.85
C GLU A 298 -18.14 19.14 4.24
N LEU A 299 -17.19 19.61 5.06
CA LEU A 299 -17.00 21.01 5.38
C LEU A 299 -15.89 21.62 4.52
N ARG A 300 -16.18 22.76 3.89
CA ARG A 300 -15.21 23.54 3.12
C ARG A 300 -15.21 25.00 3.54
N ILE A 301 -14.04 25.62 3.57
CA ILE A 301 -13.92 27.06 3.77
C ILE A 301 -14.21 27.77 2.45
N LYS A 302 -15.20 28.67 2.45
CA LYS A 302 -15.49 29.53 1.28
C LYS A 302 -14.77 30.86 1.40
N ASN A 303 -14.94 31.55 2.52
CA ASN A 303 -14.32 32.84 2.76
C ASN A 303 -13.92 33.03 4.22
N ILE A 304 -12.77 33.65 4.45
CA ILE A 304 -12.23 33.97 5.76
C ILE A 304 -12.11 35.50 5.81
N SER A 305 -12.80 36.15 6.75
CA SER A 305 -12.56 37.57 7.00
C SER A 305 -11.16 37.80 7.59
N LYS A 306 -10.62 39.01 7.48
CA LYS A 306 -9.33 39.35 8.09
C LYS A 306 -9.38 39.02 9.59
N LEU A 307 -8.48 38.15 10.03
CA LEU A 307 -8.39 37.67 11.40
C LEU A 307 -7.64 38.72 12.23
N TYR A 308 -8.22 39.17 13.35
CA TYR A 308 -7.59 40.08 14.31
C TYR A 308 -7.65 39.48 15.71
N LEU A 309 -6.55 39.57 16.47
CA LEU A 309 -6.47 39.02 17.82
C LEU A 309 -7.55 39.60 18.74
N GLY A 310 -8.27 38.74 19.48
CA GLY A 310 -9.31 39.15 20.44
C GLY A 310 -10.56 39.78 19.83
N LYS A 311 -10.66 39.95 18.51
CA LYS A 311 -11.85 40.48 17.83
C LYS A 311 -12.70 39.36 17.26
N VAL A 312 -14.02 39.59 17.23
CA VAL A 312 -14.97 38.68 16.60
C VAL A 312 -14.79 38.74 15.08
N CYS A 313 -14.32 37.64 14.50
CA CYS A 313 -14.09 37.49 13.06
C CYS A 313 -15.16 36.56 12.45
N ARG A 314 -15.68 36.92 11.27
CA ARG A 314 -16.74 36.18 10.58
C ARG A 314 -16.13 35.17 9.59
N ILE A 315 -16.54 33.90 9.67
CA ILE A 315 -16.07 32.84 8.77
C ILE A 315 -17.26 32.28 7.99
N GLU A 316 -17.10 32.14 6.67
CA GLU A 316 -18.11 31.55 5.79
C GLU A 316 -17.66 30.15 5.35
N MET A 317 -18.46 29.15 5.72
CA MET A 317 -18.25 27.75 5.41
C MET A 317 -19.31 27.23 4.45
N VAL A 318 -18.99 26.14 3.77
CA VAL A 318 -19.92 25.37 2.94
C VAL A 318 -19.98 23.97 3.49
N LEU A 319 -21.20 23.52 3.76
CA LEU A 319 -21.53 22.17 4.15
C LEU A 319 -22.15 21.46 2.95
N ILE A 320 -21.65 20.28 2.61
CA ILE A 320 -22.04 19.52 1.42
C ILE A 320 -22.54 18.14 1.85
N ASN A 321 -23.77 17.80 1.50
CA ASN A 321 -24.30 16.45 1.73
C ASN A 321 -23.91 15.51 0.59
N PRO A 322 -23.16 14.43 0.85
CA PRO A 322 -22.80 13.48 -0.19
C PRO A 322 -23.88 12.43 -0.47
N THR A 323 -24.93 12.34 0.36
CA THR A 323 -25.92 11.25 0.33
C THR A 323 -27.22 11.66 -0.37
N PRO A 324 -27.96 10.72 -0.96
CA PRO A 324 -29.25 11.00 -1.63
C PRO A 324 -30.42 11.20 -0.65
N HIS A 325 -30.15 11.27 0.66
CA HIS A 325 -31.16 11.50 1.69
C HIS A 325 -30.92 12.86 2.34
N PRO A 326 -31.98 13.60 2.72
CA PRO A 326 -31.81 14.79 3.54
C PRO A 326 -31.15 14.43 4.88
N SER A 327 -30.34 15.34 5.42
CA SER A 327 -29.59 15.11 6.65
C SER A 327 -29.63 16.36 7.53
N HIS A 328 -30.06 16.19 8.78
CA HIS A 328 -29.96 17.23 9.79
C HIS A 328 -28.53 17.25 10.36
N VAL A 329 -27.96 18.44 10.48
CA VAL A 329 -26.62 18.67 11.02
C VAL A 329 -26.68 19.67 12.15
N ASN A 330 -26.02 19.36 13.27
CA ASN A 330 -25.83 20.29 14.38
C ASN A 330 -24.35 20.38 14.75
N PHE A 331 -23.97 21.52 15.34
CA PHE A 331 -22.61 21.76 15.79
C PHE A 331 -22.60 21.99 17.30
N LYS A 332 -21.68 21.33 18.00
CA LYS A 332 -21.49 21.47 19.45
C LYS A 332 -20.04 21.87 19.76
N PRO A 333 -19.82 22.72 20.77
CA PRO A 333 -18.47 22.98 21.26
C PRO A 333 -17.88 21.68 21.84
N LEU A 334 -16.55 21.57 21.83
CA LEU A 334 -15.86 20.46 22.49
C LEU A 334 -15.96 20.60 24.02
N GLU A 335 -16.18 19.47 24.71
CA GLU A 335 -16.25 19.41 26.18
C GLU A 335 -14.92 19.78 26.85
N THR A 336 -13.80 19.53 26.17
CA THR A 336 -12.46 19.92 26.61
C THR A 336 -11.80 20.73 25.49
N GLN A 337 -11.68 22.04 25.68
CA GLN A 337 -10.94 22.90 24.75
C GLN A 337 -9.45 22.89 25.12
N PRO A 338 -8.55 22.29 24.30
CA PRO A 338 -7.12 22.49 24.50
C PRO A 338 -6.77 23.98 24.41
N GLU A 339 -5.85 24.43 25.26
CA GLU A 339 -5.49 25.85 25.49
C GLU A 339 -5.10 26.62 24.21
N ASN A 340 -4.69 25.91 23.16
CA ASN A 340 -4.25 26.48 21.88
C ASN A 340 -5.39 26.75 20.87
N LEU A 341 -6.65 26.44 21.20
CA LEU A 341 -7.77 26.64 20.28
C LEU A 341 -8.46 27.98 20.48
N SER A 342 -8.84 28.61 19.35
CA SER A 342 -9.62 29.84 19.35
C SER A 342 -11.09 29.56 19.66
N THR A 343 -11.75 30.47 20.39
CA THR A 343 -13.15 30.30 20.78
C THR A 343 -14.09 30.47 19.59
N VAL A 344 -15.04 29.55 19.43
CA VAL A 344 -16.01 29.54 18.33
C VAL A 344 -17.43 29.78 18.86
N LYS A 345 -18.15 30.69 18.20
CA LYS A 345 -19.61 30.86 18.35
C LYS A 345 -20.31 30.15 17.20
N LEU A 346 -20.70 28.91 17.45
CA LEU A 346 -21.38 28.03 16.49
C LEU A 346 -22.86 28.43 16.34
N PRO A 347 -23.50 28.12 15.20
CA PRO A 347 -24.92 28.36 15.02
C PRO A 347 -25.73 27.48 15.98
N PRO A 348 -26.75 28.04 16.68
CA PRO A 348 -27.54 27.32 17.67
C PRO A 348 -28.61 26.40 17.04
N SER A 349 -28.98 26.64 15.78
CA SER A 349 -30.04 25.91 15.08
C SER A 349 -29.50 24.69 14.33
N GLU A 350 -30.34 23.66 14.21
CA GLU A 350 -30.08 22.53 13.32
C GLU A 350 -30.17 22.99 11.86
N LEU A 351 -29.22 22.55 11.04
CA LEU A 351 -29.15 22.86 9.62
C LEU A 351 -29.61 21.66 8.81
N LEU A 352 -30.59 21.87 7.93
CA LEU A 352 -31.13 20.82 7.06
C LEU A 352 -30.43 20.84 5.69
N LEU A 353 -29.68 19.78 5.42
CA LEU A 353 -29.06 19.57 4.11
C LEU A 353 -29.99 18.85 3.15
N ALA A 354 -30.06 19.34 1.92
CA ALA A 354 -30.81 18.70 0.85
C ALA A 354 -30.11 17.40 0.43
N PRO A 355 -30.90 16.43 -0.07
CA PRO A 355 -30.33 15.24 -0.69
C PRO A 355 -29.46 15.62 -1.89
N ARG A 356 -28.42 14.83 -2.12
CA ARG A 356 -27.66 14.84 -3.36
C ARG A 356 -28.50 14.22 -4.46
N ASP A 357 -28.78 15.02 -5.48
CA ASP A 357 -29.43 14.57 -6.70
C ASP A 357 -28.37 14.53 -7.82
N ASP A 358 -28.02 13.31 -8.27
CA ASP A 358 -27.06 13.11 -9.34
C ASP A 358 -27.64 13.47 -10.73
N THR A 359 -28.95 13.70 -10.83
CA THR A 359 -29.64 14.10 -12.08
C THR A 359 -29.86 15.61 -12.20
N ALA A 360 -29.77 16.35 -11.09
CA ALA A 360 -30.02 17.79 -11.03
C ALA A 360 -28.96 18.66 -11.75
N GLU A 361 -27.80 18.11 -12.15
CA GLU A 361 -26.82 18.86 -12.95
C GLU A 361 -27.32 19.18 -14.37
N PHE A 362 -28.45 18.61 -14.80
CA PHE A 362 -29.06 18.82 -16.11
C PHE A 362 -30.35 19.67 -16.08
N ASP A 363 -30.86 20.00 -14.90
CA ASP A 363 -32.07 20.80 -14.71
C ASP A 363 -31.75 22.09 -13.93
N ASP A 364 -31.60 23.21 -14.64
CA ASP A 364 -31.41 24.55 -14.05
C ASP A 364 -32.65 25.09 -13.30
N THR A 365 -33.67 24.26 -13.07
CA THR A 365 -35.03 24.70 -12.72
C THR A 365 -35.50 24.33 -11.31
N ASN A 366 -34.72 23.61 -10.49
CA ASN A 366 -35.25 23.00 -9.26
C ASN A 366 -34.70 23.56 -7.93
N ASP A 367 -34.42 24.87 -7.85
CA ASP A 367 -33.99 25.54 -6.61
C ASP A 367 -35.16 25.83 -5.61
N SER A 368 -36.39 25.47 -5.94
CA SER A 368 -37.58 25.73 -5.10
C SER A 368 -37.87 24.61 -4.09
N GLN A 369 -36.94 24.38 -3.16
CA GLN A 369 -37.30 23.77 -1.88
C GLN A 369 -37.47 24.89 -0.85
N ASN A 370 -38.69 25.06 -0.32
CA ASN A 370 -39.03 26.11 0.66
C ASN A 370 -38.39 25.80 2.04
N PHE A 371 -37.10 26.11 2.18
CA PHE A 371 -36.43 26.08 3.48
C PHE A 371 -36.72 27.35 4.27
N LYS A 372 -37.00 27.20 5.57
CA LYS A 372 -37.15 28.31 6.51
C LYS A 372 -35.78 28.58 7.15
N ASP A 373 -34.89 29.18 6.36
CA ASP A 373 -33.52 29.47 6.80
C ASP A 373 -33.44 30.81 7.55
N ASP A 374 -32.61 30.89 8.59
CA ASP A 374 -32.27 32.16 9.25
C ASP A 374 -31.21 32.90 8.39
N PRO A 375 -31.52 34.09 7.84
CA PRO A 375 -30.60 34.83 6.98
C PRO A 375 -29.32 35.29 7.69
N ASN A 376 -29.28 35.27 9.03
CA ASN A 376 -28.06 35.60 9.79
C ASN A 376 -27.08 34.43 9.83
N ILE A 377 -27.58 33.20 9.73
CA ILE A 377 -26.79 31.97 9.84
C ILE A 377 -26.49 31.40 8.46
N VAL A 378 -27.52 31.30 7.61
CA VAL A 378 -27.43 30.72 6.26
C VAL A 378 -27.17 31.83 5.24
N THR A 379 -26.09 31.70 4.48
CA THR A 379 -25.68 32.70 3.47
C THR A 379 -26.19 32.37 2.09
N PHE A 380 -26.19 31.09 1.71
CA PHE A 380 -26.72 30.63 0.45
C PHE A 380 -27.09 29.16 0.53
N ARG A 381 -27.97 28.73 -0.37
CA ARG A 381 -28.30 27.33 -0.58
C ARG A 381 -28.28 27.06 -2.07
N LYS A 382 -27.63 25.97 -2.48
CA LYS A 382 -27.58 25.57 -3.89
C LYS A 382 -27.45 24.06 -3.98
N SER A 383 -28.43 23.39 -4.58
CA SER A 383 -28.47 21.93 -4.69
C SER A 383 -28.27 21.25 -3.31
N ASN A 384 -27.26 20.38 -3.16
CA ASN A 384 -26.90 19.69 -1.92
C ASN A 384 -25.91 20.47 -1.02
N LYS A 385 -25.71 21.77 -1.28
CA LYS A 385 -24.74 22.62 -0.59
C LYS A 385 -25.45 23.72 0.19
N LEU A 386 -24.97 23.95 1.40
CA LEU A 386 -25.44 24.99 2.30
C LEU A 386 -24.25 25.85 2.75
N GLY A 387 -24.29 27.14 2.44
CA GLY A 387 -23.39 28.13 2.99
C GLY A 387 -23.88 28.58 4.36
N PHE A 388 -23.02 28.53 5.37
CA PHE A 388 -23.35 29.02 6.70
C PHE A 388 -22.19 29.81 7.30
N VAL A 389 -22.51 30.65 8.27
CA VAL A 389 -21.55 31.52 8.94
C VAL A 389 -21.47 31.19 10.42
N PHE A 390 -20.26 31.24 10.95
CA PHE A 390 -20.02 31.30 12.38
C PHE A 390 -18.96 32.36 12.71
N SER A 391 -18.88 32.71 13.99
CA SER A 391 -17.92 33.71 14.46
C SER A 391 -16.81 33.06 15.28
N VAL A 392 -15.59 33.56 15.12
CA VAL A 392 -14.39 33.09 15.84
C VAL A 392 -13.75 34.26 16.56
N ILE A 393 -13.21 34.02 17.76
CA ILE A 393 -12.37 34.98 18.48
C ILE A 393 -10.95 34.39 18.52
N PRO A 394 -10.02 34.90 17.69
CA PRO A 394 -8.64 34.42 17.66
C PRO A 394 -7.92 34.64 19.00
N SER A 395 -7.39 33.56 19.57
CA SER A 395 -6.60 33.59 20.83
C SER A 395 -5.09 33.56 20.61
N ALA A 396 -4.64 33.14 19.43
CA ALA A 396 -3.24 32.97 19.08
C ALA A 396 -2.96 33.46 17.64
N LYS A 397 -1.67 33.56 17.29
CA LYS A 397 -1.22 33.96 15.94
C LYS A 397 -1.72 33.00 14.86
N ASP A 398 -1.67 31.70 15.12
CA ASP A 398 -2.26 30.67 14.27
C ASP A 398 -3.67 30.35 14.76
N VAL A 399 -4.67 30.61 13.93
CA VAL A 399 -6.07 30.49 14.31
C VAL A 399 -6.57 29.10 13.93
N ILE A 400 -6.57 28.21 14.91
CA ILE A 400 -7.12 26.87 14.78
C ILE A 400 -8.39 26.79 15.62
N VAL A 401 -9.44 26.23 15.03
CA VAL A 401 -10.72 25.99 15.68
C VAL A 401 -11.07 24.52 15.61
N SER A 402 -11.74 24.01 16.64
CA SER A 402 -12.27 22.65 16.61
C SER A 402 -13.62 22.57 17.31
N PHE A 403 -14.52 21.77 16.74
CA PHE A 403 -15.87 21.57 17.23
C PHE A 403 -16.38 20.19 16.81
N GLN A 404 -17.44 19.74 17.46
CA GLN A 404 -18.11 18.49 17.14
C GLN A 404 -19.25 18.77 16.15
N MET A 405 -19.19 18.12 15.00
CA MET A 405 -20.28 18.07 14.01
C MET A 405 -21.06 16.78 14.24
N ASN A 406 -22.36 16.89 14.55
CA ASN A 406 -23.25 15.73 14.53
C ASN A 406 -24.17 15.80 13.34
N HIS A 407 -24.40 14.65 12.71
CA HIS A 407 -25.34 14.57 11.61
C HIS A 407 -26.12 13.27 11.62
N GLU A 408 -27.29 13.29 10.99
CA GLU A 408 -28.04 12.09 10.71
C GLU A 408 -27.38 11.29 9.59
N PHE A 409 -27.22 9.99 9.83
CA PHE A 409 -26.73 9.03 8.86
C PHE A 409 -27.77 7.93 8.67
N VAL A 410 -28.21 7.79 7.42
CA VAL A 410 -29.14 6.72 7.02
C VAL A 410 -28.30 5.48 6.69
N ASN A 411 -28.27 4.52 7.63
CA ASN A 411 -27.62 3.24 7.41
C ASN A 411 -28.59 2.27 6.73
N MET A 412 -28.30 1.95 5.48
CA MET A 412 -29.00 0.88 4.74
C MET A 412 -28.17 -0.41 4.84
N PRO A 413 -28.52 -1.33 5.75
CA PRO A 413 -27.82 -2.61 5.85
C PRO A 413 -28.01 -3.43 4.58
N VAL A 414 -26.93 -4.03 4.09
CA VAL A 414 -27.00 -4.94 2.93
C VAL A 414 -27.76 -6.19 3.35
N THR A 415 -28.84 -6.50 2.64
CA THR A 415 -29.64 -7.71 2.83
C THR A 415 -29.23 -8.76 1.80
N LEU A 416 -28.84 -9.94 2.27
CA LEU A 416 -28.46 -11.03 1.37
C LEU A 416 -29.71 -11.60 0.68
N PRO A 417 -29.59 -12.14 -0.55
CA PRO A 417 -30.70 -12.82 -1.22
C PRO A 417 -31.24 -13.96 -0.35
N GLY A 418 -32.51 -13.91 0.02
CA GLY A 418 -33.18 -14.91 0.87
C GLY A 418 -33.36 -14.52 2.35
N GLU A 419 -32.77 -13.40 2.80
CA GLU A 419 -33.05 -12.84 4.13
C GLU A 419 -34.18 -11.80 4.08
N LYS A 420 -34.94 -11.67 5.17
CA LYS A 420 -35.93 -10.58 5.31
C LYS A 420 -35.22 -9.22 5.22
N PRO A 421 -35.79 -8.24 4.50
CA PRO A 421 -35.19 -6.92 4.40
C PRO A 421 -35.05 -6.30 5.79
N LYS A 422 -33.81 -5.93 6.15
CA LYS A 422 -33.52 -5.25 7.42
C LYS A 422 -34.03 -3.80 7.32
N PRO A 423 -34.65 -3.26 8.39
CA PRO A 423 -35.16 -1.91 8.36
C PRO A 423 -34.03 -0.88 8.21
N ILE A 424 -34.33 0.22 7.53
CA ILE A 424 -33.44 1.39 7.44
C ILE A 424 -33.25 1.95 8.85
N GLN A 425 -32.01 2.21 9.25
CA GLN A 425 -31.68 2.76 10.56
C GLN A 425 -31.16 4.19 10.40
N ILE A 426 -31.79 5.14 11.10
CA ILE A 426 -31.30 6.52 11.20
C ILE A 426 -30.45 6.61 12.47
N ILE A 427 -29.18 6.94 12.32
CA ILE A 427 -28.20 7.00 13.41
C ILE A 427 -27.60 8.39 13.44
N TRP A 428 -27.50 8.99 14.62
CA TRP A 428 -26.72 10.23 14.80
C TRP A 428 -25.23 9.90 14.93
N LEU A 429 -24.43 10.41 14.01
CA LEU A 429 -22.97 10.28 14.04
C LEU A 429 -22.35 11.58 14.54
N SER A 430 -21.27 11.44 15.30
CA SER A 430 -20.50 12.55 15.86
C SER A 430 -19.08 12.54 15.33
N HIS A 431 -18.63 13.66 14.80
CA HIS A 431 -17.30 13.83 14.23
C HIS A 431 -16.64 15.08 14.81
N ILE A 432 -15.45 14.94 15.36
CA ILE A 432 -14.63 16.10 15.73
C ILE A 432 -13.95 16.61 14.47
N VAL A 433 -14.16 17.89 14.17
CA VAL A 433 -13.59 18.58 13.03
C VAL A 433 -12.64 19.65 13.55
N LYS A 434 -11.46 19.74 12.95
CA LYS A 434 -10.45 20.75 13.23
C LYS A 434 -10.21 21.55 11.96
N ILE A 435 -10.27 22.86 12.07
CA ILE A 435 -10.16 23.78 10.95
C ILE A 435 -9.00 24.73 11.23
N ASN A 436 -8.07 24.81 10.29
CA ASN A 436 -7.03 25.81 10.25
C ASN A 436 -7.53 27.00 9.41
N LEU A 437 -7.71 28.15 10.06
CA LEU A 437 -8.17 29.38 9.43
C LEU A 437 -7.02 30.27 8.94
N GLY A 438 -5.77 29.86 9.18
CA GLY A 438 -4.57 30.61 8.86
C GLY A 438 -4.12 31.53 9.99
N THR A 439 -3.37 32.57 9.63
CA THR A 439 -2.70 33.46 10.58
C THR A 439 -3.46 34.78 10.76
N VAL A 440 -3.39 35.35 11.97
CA VAL A 440 -3.89 36.69 12.27
C VAL A 440 -3.15 37.75 11.42
N VAL A 441 -3.89 38.75 10.93
CA VAL A 441 -3.34 39.88 10.17
C VAL A 441 -2.93 40.98 11.14
N GLY A 442 -1.63 41.22 11.25
CA GLY A 442 -1.03 42.27 12.06
C GLY A 442 -0.19 41.74 13.21
N ASP A 443 1.10 41.52 12.95
CA ASP A 443 2.16 41.61 13.98
C ASP A 443 2.85 42.95 13.77
N SER A 444 2.27 44.01 14.33
CA SER A 444 2.92 45.32 14.51
C SER A 444 2.16 46.15 15.52
#